data_AF-W4LCM5-F1
#
_entry.id   AF-W4LCM5-F1
#
_cell.length_a   1.000
_cell.length_b   1.000
_cell.length_c   1.000
_cell.angle_alpha   90.00
_cell.angle_beta   90.00
_cell.angle_gamma   90.00
#
_symmetry.space_group_name_H-M   'P 1'
#
loop_
_entity.id
_entity.type
_entity.pdbx_description
1 polymer ?
#
loop_
_entity_poly.entity_id
_entity_poly.type
_entity_poly.pdbx_seq_one_letter_code
_entity_poly.pdbx_strand_id
1 'polypeptide(L)' 'MFCDEGGSPITEHLPEGHEGLRMYGLVKDPTPDKGRAIKHRSDEYEQELIEQGRIERPS' A
#
# COMPACT_ATOMS: atom_id res chain seq x y z
N MET A 1 -4.46 -3.47 -2.74
CA MET A 1 -4.90 -4.83 -2.36
C MET A 1 -3.66 -5.57 -1.86
N PHE A 2 -3.75 -6.43 -0.85
CA PHE A 2 -2.56 -7.13 -0.29
C PHE A 2 -2.52 -8.64 -0.65
N CYS A 3 -3.51 -9.10 -1.40
CA CYS A 3 -3.64 -10.47 -1.89
C CYS A 3 -3.96 -10.45 -3.39
N ASP A 4 -3.73 -11.57 -4.08
CA ASP A 4 -4.17 -11.79 -5.46
C ASP A 4 -5.70 -11.98 -5.56
N GLU A 5 -6.22 -12.13 -6.78
CA GLU A 5 -7.66 -12.38 -7.01
C GLU A 5 -8.16 -13.69 -6.35
N GLY A 6 -7.25 -14.63 -6.05
CA GLY A 6 -7.54 -15.88 -5.36
C GLY A 6 -7.42 -15.81 -3.83
N GLY A 7 -7.06 -14.65 -3.27
CA GLY A 7 -6.87 -14.45 -1.84
C GLY A 7 -5.48 -14.86 -1.31
N SER A 8 -4.54 -15.21 -2.17
CA SER A 8 -3.15 -15.53 -1.79
C SER A 8 -2.35 -14.25 -1.52
N PRO A 9 -1.50 -14.20 -0.48
CA PRO A 9 -0.72 -13.01 -0.18
C PRO A 9 0.27 -12.69 -1.30
N ILE A 10 0.40 -11.41 -1.65
CA ILE A 10 1.40 -10.95 -2.63
C ILE A 10 2.78 -11.02 -1.98
N THR A 11 3.68 -11.84 -2.52
CA THR A 11 5.00 -12.10 -1.94
C THR A 11 6.16 -11.54 -2.77
N GLU A 12 5.91 -10.96 -3.96
CA GLU A 12 6.96 -10.38 -4.80
C GLU A 12 7.75 -9.23 -4.14
N HIS A 13 7.16 -8.58 -3.14
CA HIS A 13 7.79 -7.52 -2.38
C HIS A 13 8.49 -8.02 -1.11
N LEU A 14 8.42 -9.32 -0.82
CA LEU A 14 9.08 -9.91 0.34
C LEU A 14 10.57 -10.16 0.04
N PRO A 15 11.46 -9.96 1.04
CA PRO A 15 12.86 -10.24 0.86
C PRO A 15 13.12 -11.75 0.66
N GLU A 16 14.22 -12.05 -0.01
CA GLU A 16 14.66 -13.43 -0.22
C GLU A 16 14.87 -14.14 1.14
N GLY A 17 14.28 -15.33 1.30
CA GLY A 17 14.31 -16.09 2.55
C GLY A 17 13.17 -15.79 3.53
N HIS A 18 12.28 -14.84 3.23
CA HIS A 18 11.08 -14.58 4.04
C HIS A 18 10.17 -15.80 4.11
N GLU A 19 9.63 -16.11 5.30
CA GLU A 19 8.83 -17.31 5.54
C GLU A 19 7.59 -17.38 4.63
N GLY A 20 6.93 -16.24 4.40
CA GLY A 20 5.83 -16.12 3.44
C GLY A 20 6.22 -16.50 2.00
N LEU A 21 7.45 -16.23 1.57
CA LEU A 21 7.93 -16.61 0.22
C LEU A 21 8.23 -18.11 0.13
N ARG A 22 8.60 -18.75 1.24
CA ARG A 22 8.76 -20.21 1.35
C ARG A 22 7.43 -20.95 1.43
N MET A 23 6.44 -20.38 2.12
CA MET A 23 5.10 -20.98 2.24
C MET A 23 4.26 -20.84 0.97
N TYR A 24 4.24 -19.65 0.37
CA TYR A 24 3.32 -19.33 -0.74
C TYR A 24 4.02 -19.23 -2.11
N GLY A 25 5.36 -19.29 -2.15
CA GLY A 25 6.13 -19.08 -3.37
C GLY A 25 6.17 -17.60 -3.78
N LEU A 26 6.54 -17.33 -5.03
CA LEU A 26 6.54 -15.99 -5.62
C LEU A 26 5.17 -15.68 -6.23
N VAL A 27 4.38 -14.87 -5.53
CA VAL A 27 3.05 -14.39 -5.93
C VAL A 27 3.18 -12.92 -6.32
N LYS A 28 2.88 -12.63 -7.59
CA LYS A 28 2.91 -11.27 -8.14
C LYS A 28 1.62 -10.54 -7.82
N ASP A 29 1.69 -9.22 -7.63
CA ASP A 29 0.52 -8.36 -7.52
C ASP A 29 -0.21 -8.35 -8.88
N PRO A 30 -1.49 -8.75 -8.96
CA PRO A 30 -2.28 -8.60 -10.18
C PRO A 30 -2.64 -7.13 -10.46
N THR A 31 -2.44 -6.24 -9.49
CA THR A 31 -2.82 -4.83 -9.53
C THR A 31 -1.69 -3.91 -9.00
N PRO A 32 -0.48 -3.98 -9.57
CA PRO A 32 0.69 -3.25 -9.08
C PRO A 32 0.44 -1.73 -9.01
N ASP A 33 -0.35 -1.19 -9.94
CA ASP A 33 -0.70 0.24 -10.01
C ASP A 33 -1.80 0.66 -9.02
N LYS A 34 -2.60 -0.30 -8.51
CA LYS A 34 -3.70 0.00 -7.56
C LYS A 34 -3.25 -0.02 -6.10
N GLY A 35 -2.07 -0.56 -5.81
CA GLY A 35 -1.53 -0.64 -4.45
C GLY A 35 -1.14 0.71 -3.84
N ARG A 36 -0.88 1.75 -4.65
CA ARG A 36 -0.35 3.05 -4.17
C ARG A 36 -0.81 4.29 -4.94
N ALA A 37 -2.03 4.30 -5.49
CA ALA A 37 -2.60 5.53 -6.06
C ALA A 37 -2.78 6.68 -5.03
N ILE A 38 -2.54 6.43 -3.73
CA ILE A 38 -2.68 7.39 -2.63
C ILE A 38 -1.34 7.69 -1.94
N LYS A 39 -0.18 7.28 -2.48
CA LYS A 39 1.09 7.72 -1.87
C LYS A 39 1.38 9.21 -2.10
N HIS A 40 0.75 9.80 -3.11
CA HIS A 40 0.86 11.22 -3.48
C HIS A 40 -0.40 12.06 -3.17
N ARG A 41 -1.42 11.49 -2.52
CA ARG A 41 -2.61 12.25 -2.09
C ARG A 41 -2.60 12.56 -0.60
N SER A 42 -1.57 12.15 0.13
CA SER A 42 -1.46 12.46 1.56
C SER A 42 -1.32 13.97 1.76
N ASP A 43 -0.44 14.61 0.98
CA ASP A 43 -0.14 16.04 1.15
C ASP A 43 -1.30 16.94 0.70
N GLU A 44 -1.98 16.60 -0.41
CA GLU A 44 -3.15 17.34 -0.89
C GLU A 44 -4.34 17.19 0.07
N TYR A 45 -4.61 15.97 0.53
CA TYR A 45 -5.67 15.71 1.51
C TYR A 45 -5.39 16.40 2.85
N GLU A 46 -4.13 16.40 3.30
CA GLU A 46 -3.72 17.13 4.51
C GLU A 46 -3.94 18.64 4.32
N GLN A 47 -3.55 19.20 3.18
CA GLN A 47 -3.80 20.62 2.84
C GLN A 47 -5.30 20.96 2.82
N GLU A 48 -6.14 20.14 2.19
CA GLU A 48 -7.59 20.35 2.18
C GLU A 48 -8.19 20.32 3.60
N LEU A 49 -7.71 19.43 4.47
CA LEU A 49 -8.18 19.35 5.85
C LEU A 49 -7.75 20.56 6.69
N ILE A 50 -6.54 21.11 6.43
CA ILE A 50 -6.05 22.34 7.05
C ILE A 50 -6.86 23.54 6.56
N GLU A 51 -7.13 23.64 5.26
CA GLU A 51 -7.92 24.72 4.66
C GLU A 51 -9.38 24.71 5.13
N GLN A 52 -9.95 23.52 5.33
CA GLN A 52 -11.27 23.33 5.94
C GLN A 52 -11.27 23.49 7.47
N GLY A 53 -10.12 23.73 8.10
CA GLY A 53 -9.99 23.92 9.55
C GLY A 53 -10.32 22.68 10.38
N ARG A 54 -10.24 21.48 9.77
CA ARG A 54 -10.53 20.19 10.43
C ARG A 54 -9.33 19.64 11.18
N ILE A 55 -8.12 20.06 10.81
CA ILE A 55 -6.86 19.70 11.46
C ILE A 55 -5.93 20.92 11.53
N GLU A 56 -5.06 20.96 12.53
CA GLU A 56 -4.02 21.98 12.70
C GLU A 56 -2.67 21.37 12.34
N ARG A 57 -1.85 22.05 11.53
CA ARG A 57 -0.48 21.54 11.24
C ARG A 57 0.34 21.55 12.53
N PRO A 58 0.93 20.42 12.94
CA PRO A 58 1.91 20.44 14.02
C PRO A 58 3.13 21.24 13.57
N SER A 59 3.53 22.21 14.40
CA SER A 59 4.69 23.09 14.24
C SER A 59 6.02 22.37 14.26
#